data_AF-A0A534RZ16-F1
#
_entry.id   AF-A0A534RZ16-F1
#
_cell.length_a   1.000
_cell.length_b   1.000
_cell.length_c   1.000
_cell.angle_alpha   90.00
_cell.angle_beta   90.00
_cell.angle_gamma   90.00
#
_symmetry.space_group_name_H-M   'P 1'
#
loop_
_entity.id
_entity.type
_entity.pdbx_description
1 polymer ?
#
loop_
_entity_poly.entity_id
_entity_poly.type
_entity_poly.pdbx_seq_one_letter_code
_entity_poly.pdbx_strand_id
1 'polypeptide(L)' 'VAVPRQVAMYLCRHHTDAPLGAIGADLGGRDHSTVAHALGAIERRLREDAALREAVAALRARLRA' A
#
# COMPACT_ATOMS: atom_id res chain seq x y z
N VAL A 1 12.65 -3.17 7.00
CA VAL A 1 11.30 -3.65 6.62
C VAL A 1 10.55 -2.57 5.85
N ALA A 2 10.66 -2.53 4.51
CA ALA A 2 10.04 -1.49 3.67
C ALA A 2 8.77 -1.99 2.94
N VAL A 3 8.83 -3.19 2.35
CA VAL A 3 7.75 -3.75 1.52
C VAL A 3 6.41 -3.87 2.24
N PRO A 4 6.31 -4.42 3.48
CA PRO A 4 5.01 -4.53 4.15
C PRO A 4 4.35 -3.18 4.39
N ARG A 5 5.13 -2.14 4.71
CA ARG A 5 4.61 -0.78 4.91
C ARG A 5 4.11 -0.17 3.61
N GLN A 6 4.84 -0.36 2.51
CA GLN A 6 4.40 0.11 1.20
C GLN A 6 3.12 -0.60 0.76
N VAL A 7 2.97 -1.89 1.04
CA VAL A 7 1.71 -2.63 0.82
C VAL A 7 0.58 -2.06 1.68
N ALA A 8 0.84 -1.77 2.96
CA ALA A 8 -0.17 -1.14 3.82
C ALA A 8 -0.61 0.23 3.27
N MET A 9 0.33 1.08 2.86
CA MET A 9 0.06 2.38 2.21
C MET A 9 -0.81 2.19 0.95
N TYR A 10 -0.47 1.21 0.12
CA TYR A 10 -1.24 0.85 -1.07
C TYR A 10 -2.67 0.41 -0.74
N LEU A 11 -2.85 -0.44 0.26
CA LEU A 11 -4.17 -0.88 0.69
C LEU A 11 -5.01 0.27 1.25
N CYS A 12 -4.46 1.12 2.12
CA CYS A 12 -5.15 2.30 2.65
C CYS A 12 -5.66 3.21 1.53
N ARG A 13 -4.82 3.48 0.51
CA ARG A 13 -5.20 4.33 -0.62
C ARG A 13 -6.40 3.80 -1.43
N HIS A 14 -6.58 2.49 -1.46
CA HIS A 14 -7.62 1.82 -2.27
C HIS A 14 -8.88 1.45 -1.48
N HIS A 15 -8.81 1.48 -0.15
CA HIS A 15 -9.91 1.07 0.73
C HIS A 15 -10.41 2.20 1.64
N THR A 16 -9.82 3.39 1.56
CA THR A 16 -10.21 4.57 2.33
C THR A 16 -10.10 5.82 1.48
N ASP A 17 -10.80 6.88 1.90
CA ASP A 17 -10.68 8.23 1.34
C ASP A 17 -9.62 9.06 2.08
N ALA A 18 -8.75 8.43 2.87
CA ALA A 18 -7.74 9.13 3.63
C ALA A 18 -6.74 9.84 2.69
N PRO A 19 -6.38 11.10 2.95
CA PRO A 19 -5.38 11.81 2.17
C PRO A 19 -4.00 11.18 2.37
N LEU A 20 -3.12 11.30 1.38
CA LEU A 20 -1.77 10.71 1.40
C LEU A 20 -0.96 11.12 2.65
N GLY A 21 -1.12 12.37 3.11
CA GLY A 21 -0.49 12.85 4.34
C GLY A 21 -0.94 12.11 5.59
N ALA A 22 -2.24 11.82 5.71
CA ALA A 22 -2.78 11.05 6.84
C ALA A 22 -2.29 9.60 6.81
N ILE A 23 -2.32 8.95 5.63
CA ILE A 23 -1.79 7.59 5.45
C ILE A 23 -0.31 7.53 5.85
N GLY A 24 0.48 8.54 5.45
CA GLY A 24 1.89 8.63 5.79
C GLY A 24 2.13 8.82 7.28
N ALA A 25 1.36 9.71 7.92
CA ALA A 25 1.42 9.97 9.36
C ALA A 25 1.16 8.69 10.17
N ASP A 26 0.08 7.97 9.85
CA ASP A 26 -0.33 6.75 10.56
C ASP A 26 0.65 5.59 10.31
N LEU A 27 1.25 5.52 9.12
CA LEU A 27 2.19 4.48 8.73
C LEU A 27 3.65 4.87 8.97
N GLY A 28 3.91 5.42 10.16
CA GLY A 28 5.24 5.70 10.67
C GLY A 28 5.77 7.09 10.35
N GLY A 29 4.90 8.12 10.39
CA GLY A 29 5.29 9.53 10.36
C GLY A 29 5.92 9.96 9.03
N ARG A 30 5.43 9.43 7.90
CA ARG A 30 6.01 9.65 6.57
C ARG A 30 5.33 10.79 5.83
N ASP A 31 6.11 11.49 5.02
CA ASP A 31 5.59 12.53 4.15
C ASP A 31 4.72 11.96 3.02
N HIS A 32 3.74 12.74 2.57
CA HIS A 32 2.83 12.37 1.48
C HIS A 32 3.56 11.93 0.20
N SER A 33 4.72 12.51 -0.12
CA SER A 33 5.56 12.11 -1.26
C SER A 33 6.13 10.69 -1.10
N THR A 34 6.41 10.26 0.13
CA THR A 34 6.83 8.89 0.43
C THR A 34 5.70 7.90 0.14
N VAL A 35 4.47 8.28 0.48
CA VAL A 35 3.29 7.47 0.16
C VAL A 35 3.11 7.39 -1.35
N ALA A 36 3.17 8.52 -2.07
CA ALA A 36 3.08 8.53 -3.53
C ALA A 36 4.14 7.62 -4.20
N HIS A 37 5.39 7.68 -3.73
CA HIS A 37 6.45 6.80 -4.22
C HIS A 37 6.18 5.32 -3.90
N ALA A 38 5.70 5.02 -2.69
CA ALA A 38 5.32 3.67 -2.29
C ALA A 38 4.20 3.09 -3.17
N LEU A 39 3.20 3.89 -3.53
CA LEU A 39 2.11 3.48 -4.42
C LEU A 39 2.66 3.04 -5.78
N GLY A 40 3.45 3.90 -6.44
CA GLY A 40 4.05 3.57 -7.74
C GLY A 40 4.98 2.34 -7.67
N ALA A 41 5.74 2.19 -6.59
CA ALA A 41 6.60 1.04 -6.38
C ALA A 41 5.80 -0.27 -6.25
N ILE A 42 4.72 -0.29 -5.48
CA ILE A 42 3.85 -1.47 -5.33
C ILE A 42 3.12 -1.77 -6.64
N GLU A 43 2.56 -0.78 -7.32
CA GLU A 43 1.88 -0.98 -8.59
C GLU A 43 2.78 -1.61 -9.65
N ARG A 44 4.03 -1.17 -9.74
CA ARG A 44 5.02 -1.80 -10.63
C ARG A 44 5.27 -3.26 -10.23
N ARG A 45 5.52 -3.51 -8.95
CA ARG A 45 5.82 -4.86 -8.46
C ARG A 45 4.64 -5.81 -8.61
N LEU A 46 3.40 -5.36 -8.49
CA LEU A 46 2.22 -6.21 -8.71
C LEU A 46 2.12 -6.74 -10.15
N ARG A 47 2.70 -6.02 -11.12
CA ARG A 47 2.78 -6.48 -12.53
C ARG A 47 3.88 -7.52 -12.73
N GLU A 48 4.99 -7.38 -12.02
CA GLU A 48 6.21 -8.18 -12.21
C GLU A 48 6.27 -9.42 -11.30
N ASP A 49 5.68 -9.35 -10.10
CA ASP A 49 5.81 -10.34 -9.03
C ASP A 49 4.45 -11.01 -8.75
N ALA A 50 4.30 -12.24 -9.25
CA ALA A 50 3.09 -13.02 -9.07
C ALA A 50 2.81 -13.37 -7.60
N ALA A 51 3.85 -13.67 -6.82
CA ALA A 51 3.69 -14.02 -5.41
C ALA A 51 3.19 -12.82 -4.59
N LEU A 52 3.74 -11.63 -4.85
CA LEU A 52 3.25 -10.40 -4.21
C LEU A 52 1.81 -10.11 -4.62
N ARG A 53 1.45 -10.32 -5.89
CA ARG A 53 0.08 -10.11 -6.37
C ARG A 53 -0.92 -11.02 -5.67
N GLU A 54 -0.62 -12.31 -5.53
CA GLU A 54 -1.46 -13.25 -4.78
C GLU A 54 -1.58 -12.86 -3.30
N ALA A 55 -0.47 -12.47 -2.66
CA ALA A 55 -0.50 -12.04 -1.26
C ALA A 55 -1.37 -10.79 -1.07
N VAL A 56 -1.26 -9.79 -1.95
CA VAL A 56 -2.08 -8.57 -1.90
C VAL A 56 -3.55 -8.88 -2.21
N ALA A 57 -3.84 -9.78 -3.16
CA ALA A 57 -5.20 -10.21 -3.45
C ALA A 57 -5.86 -10.89 -2.24
N ALA A 58 -5.14 -11.78 -1.56
CA ALA A 58 -5.61 -12.43 -0.34
C ALA A 58 -5.89 -11.42 0.79
N LEU A 59 -5.01 -10.42 0.98
CA LEU A 59 -5.24 -9.33 1.95
C LEU A 59 -6.47 -8.50 1.58
N ARG A 60 -6.65 -8.15 0.31
CA ARG A 60 -7.83 -7.41 -0.17
C ARG A 60 -9.13 -8.18 0.04
N ALA A 61 -9.12 -9.50 -0.16
CA ALA A 61 -10.28 -10.34 0.12
C ALA A 61 -10.66 -10.32 1.61
N ARG A 62 -9.65 -10.40 2.49
CA ARG A 62 -9.85 -10.37 3.95
C ARG A 62 -10.36 -9.02 4.48
N LEU A 63 -10.07 -7.91 3.81
CA LEU A 63 -10.54 -6.57 4.21
C LEU A 63 -11.99 -6.29 3.79
N ARG A 64 -12.57 -7.10 2.90
CA ARG A 64 -13.97 -6.98 2.44
C ARG A 64 -14.93 -7.89 3.19
N ALA A 65 -14.41 -8.82 3.97
CA ALA A 65 -15.16 -9.71 4.85
C ALA A 65 -15.38 -9.02 6.20
#